data_AF-A0A932P8I4-F1
#
_entry.id   AF-A0A932P8I4-F1
#
_cell.length_a   1.000
_cell.length_b   1.000
_cell.length_c   1.000
_cell.angle_alpha   90.00
_cell.angle_beta   90.00
_cell.angle_gamma   90.00
#
_symmetry.space_group_name_H-M   'P 1'
#
loop_
_entity.id
_entity.type
_entity.pdbx_description
1 polymer ?
#
loop_
_entity_poly.entity_id
_entity_poly.type
_entity_poly.pdbx_seq_one_letter_code
_entity_poly.pdbx_strand_id
1 'polypeptide(L)'
;MTCKTVERFVLDSNEVRKAIKAKGAVTLRADMTTENPEASAFLEKLGNRGHSIPYLAIFCADKPNEPRVLADVYTKQQVLDILAECPDPKVPA
;
A
#
# COMPACT_ATOMS: atom_id res chain seq x y z
N MET A 1 -14.80 11.20 -5.62
CA MET A 1 -14.96 11.70 -4.23
C MET A 1 -14.52 10.70 -3.15
N THR A 2 -14.14 9.46 -3.48
CA THR A 2 -13.81 8.37 -2.54
C THR A 2 -12.33 8.27 -2.14
N CYS A 3 -11.41 8.82 -2.94
CA CYS A 3 -9.96 8.70 -2.72
C CYS A 3 -9.43 9.40 -1.45
N LYS A 4 -9.91 10.62 -1.13
CA LYS A 4 -9.42 11.37 0.05
C LYS A 4 -9.82 10.74 1.38
N THR A 5 -10.96 10.07 1.45
CA THR A 5 -11.48 9.49 2.69
C THR A 5 -10.68 8.25 3.08
N VAL A 6 -10.36 7.38 2.11
CA VAL A 6 -9.53 6.20 2.38
C VAL A 6 -8.11 6.61 2.77
N GLU A 7 -7.50 7.56 2.07
CA GLU A 7 -6.14 8.02 2.41
C GLU A 7 -6.09 8.62 3.83
N ARG A 8 -7.06 9.48 4.19
CA ARG A 8 -7.09 10.16 5.48
C ARG A 8 -7.45 9.25 6.65
N PHE A 9 -8.33 8.27 6.46
CA PHE A 9 -8.80 7.41 7.55
C PHE A 9 -8.05 6.09 7.67
N VAL A 10 -7.47 5.57 6.57
CA VAL A 10 -6.78 4.29 6.58
C VAL A 10 -5.27 4.47 6.69
N LEU A 11 -4.65 5.24 5.80
CA LEU A 11 -3.20 5.37 5.75
C LEU A 11 -2.64 6.35 6.79
N ASP A 12 -3.38 7.41 7.14
CA ASP A 12 -2.95 8.38 8.16
C ASP A 12 -3.30 7.96 9.60
N SER A 13 -3.97 6.81 9.79
CA SER A 13 -4.27 6.29 11.12
C SER A 13 -2.99 5.95 11.88
N ASN A 14 -2.91 6.43 13.13
CA ASN A 14 -1.78 6.16 14.04
C ASN A 14 -1.48 4.66 14.19
N GLU A 15 -2.51 3.81 14.14
CA GLU A 15 -2.39 2.34 14.21
C GLU A 15 -1.59 1.79 13.03
N VAL A 16 -1.92 2.19 11.80
CA VAL A 16 -1.24 1.75 10.57
C VAL A 16 0.18 2.28 10.52
N ARG A 17 0.40 3.57 10.86
CA ARG A 17 1.75 4.14 10.97
C ARG A 17 2.61 3.39 12.00
N LYS A 18 2.05 3.04 13.16
CA LYS A 18 2.76 2.25 14.18
C LYS A 18 3.09 0.86 13.67
N ALA A 19 2.16 0.16 13.02
CA ALA A 19 2.41 -1.17 12.46
C ALA A 19 3.49 -1.16 11.38
N ILE A 20 3.43 -0.21 10.44
CA ILE A 20 4.45 -0.01 9.40
C ILE A 20 5.82 0.28 10.03
N LYS A 21 5.87 1.20 11.01
CA LYS A 21 7.12 1.57 11.68
C LYS A 21 7.69 0.41 12.52
N ALA A 22 6.83 -0.34 13.22
CA ALA A 22 7.23 -1.51 13.99
C ALA A 22 7.86 -2.58 13.10
N LYS A 23 7.34 -2.73 11.88
CA LYS A 23 7.91 -3.60 10.85
C LYS A 23 9.02 -2.95 10.05
N GLY A 24 9.45 -1.71 10.31
CA GLY A 24 10.49 -1.05 9.50
C GLY A 24 10.15 -0.93 8.00
N ALA A 25 8.86 -0.96 7.64
CA ALA A 25 8.42 -0.94 6.25
C ALA A 25 8.56 0.47 5.66
N VAL A 26 9.06 0.56 4.42
CA VAL A 26 9.20 1.82 3.68
C VAL A 26 7.88 2.16 2.99
N THR A 27 7.34 3.34 3.25
CA THR A 27 6.12 3.83 2.59
C THR A 27 6.47 4.65 1.37
N LEU A 28 5.93 4.26 0.22
CA LEU A 28 6.01 5.03 -1.02
C LEU A 28 4.63 5.59 -1.34
N ARG A 29 4.55 6.88 -1.64
CA ARG A 29 3.33 7.56 -2.09
C ARG A 29 3.54 8.02 -3.52
N ALA A 30 2.77 7.44 -4.44
CA ALA A 30 2.69 7.94 -5.81
C ALA A 30 1.56 8.97 -5.89
N ASP A 31 1.91 10.23 -6.10
CA ASP A 31 0.90 11.29 -6.28
C ASP A 31 0.44 11.32 -7.74
N MET A 32 -0.82 10.96 -7.98
CA MET A 32 -1.46 10.95 -9.30
C MET A 32 -2.35 12.17 -9.52
N THR A 33 -2.20 13.23 -8.72
CA THR A 33 -2.98 14.48 -8.87
C THR A 33 -2.62 15.19 -10.19
N THR A 34 -1.42 14.94 -10.70
CA THR A 34 -0.96 15.40 -12.02
C THR A 34 -0.66 14.19 -12.89
N GLU A 35 -0.79 14.34 -14.21
CA GLU A 35 -0.53 13.26 -15.17
C GLU A 35 0.88 12.70 -14.97
N ASN A 36 0.97 11.50 -14.41
CA ASN A 36 2.23 10.83 -14.08
C ASN A 36 2.31 9.51 -14.85
N PRO A 37 2.90 9.53 -16.06
CA PRO A 37 2.96 8.35 -16.92
C PRO A 37 3.82 7.22 -16.31
N GLU A 38 4.85 7.56 -15.53
CA GLU A 38 5.69 6.56 -14.86
C GLU A 38 4.93 5.84 -13.75
N ALA A 39 4.17 6.57 -12.93
CA ALA A 39 3.31 5.97 -11.91
C ALA A 39 2.22 5.09 -12.53
N SER A 40 1.64 5.53 -13.66
CA SER A 40 0.62 4.76 -14.39
C SER A 40 1.20 3.45 -14.93
N ALA A 41 2.38 3.49 -15.56
CA ALA A 41 3.05 2.29 -16.06
C ALA A 41 3.42 1.31 -14.93
N PHE A 42 3.78 1.82 -13.75
CA PHE A 42 4.04 0.98 -12.58
C PHE A 42 2.75 0.35 -12.04
N LEU A 43 1.65 1.09 -12.00
CA LEU A 43 0.33 0.57 -11.61
C LEU A 43 -0.17 -0.51 -12.55
N GLU A 44 0.02 -0.35 -13.87
CA GLU A 44 -0.31 -1.39 -14.84
C GLU A 44 0.51 -2.67 -14.62
N LYS A 45 1.81 -2.53 -14.32
CA LYS A 45 2.69 -3.67 -13.95
C LYS A 45 2.21 -4.39 -12.69
N LEU A 46 1.63 -3.67 -11.73
CA LEU A 46 1.04 -4.23 -10.52
C LEU A 46 -0.35 -4.86 -10.75
N GLY A 47 -0.87 -4.79 -11.99
CA GLY A 47 -2.17 -5.34 -12.35
C GLY A 47 -3.34 -4.38 -12.19
N ASN A 48 -3.08 -3.11 -11.83
CA ASN A 48 -4.12 -2.07 -11.78
C ASN A 48 -4.44 -1.51 -13.17
N ARG A 49 -4.87 -2.38 -14.09
CA ARG A 49 -5.27 -2.03 -15.46
C ARG A 49 -6.46 -1.05 -15.51
N GLY A 50 -7.19 -0.91 -14.41
CA GLY A 50 -8.35 -0.02 -14.30
C GLY A 50 -8.04 1.39 -13.80
N HIS A 51 -6.76 1.74 -13.55
CA HIS A 51 -6.35 3.03 -12.97
C HIS A 51 -7.21 3.44 -11.76
N SER A 52 -7.62 2.45 -10.98
CA SER A 52 -8.58 2.67 -9.91
C SER A 52 -7.82 3.15 -8.68
N ILE A 53 -8.11 4.38 -8.26
CA ILE A 53 -7.53 5.03 -7.09
C ILE A 53 -8.64 5.13 -6.04
N PRO A 54 -8.41 4.75 -4.77
CA PRO A 54 -7.13 4.43 -4.13
C PRO A 54 -6.64 2.99 -4.39
N TYR A 55 -5.33 2.85 -4.59
CA TYR A 55 -4.63 1.58 -4.79
C TYR A 55 -3.49 1.46 -3.79
N LEU A 56 -3.37 0.32 -3.12
CA LEU A 56 -2.33 0.02 -2.15
C LEU A 56 -1.68 -1.31 -2.53
N ALA A 57 -0.36 -1.32 -2.67
CA ALA A 57 0.44 -2.53 -2.87
C ALA A 57 1.39 -2.70 -1.68
N ILE A 58 1.34 -3.86 -1.04
CA ILE A 58 2.18 -4.22 0.10
C ILE A 58 3.11 -5.35 -0.36
N PHE A 59 4.41 -5.08 -0.36
CA PHE A 59 5.44 -6.04 -0.74
C PHE A 59 6.00 -6.67 0.54
N CYS A 60 5.61 -7.92 0.83
CA CYS A 60 6.15 -8.66 1.98
C CYS A 60 7.53 -9.23 1.64
N ALA A 61 8.40 -9.38 2.65
CA ALA A 61 9.77 -9.90 2.48
C ALA A 61 9.84 -11.36 2.00
N ASP A 62 8.83 -12.18 2.32
CA ASP A 62 8.76 -13.58 1.88
C ASP A 62 8.45 -13.71 0.38
N LYS A 63 7.65 -12.78 -0.15
CA LYS A 63 7.18 -12.79 -1.54
C LYS A 63 7.27 -11.39 -2.17
N PRO A 64 8.49 -10.91 -2.47
CA PRO A 64 8.68 -9.59 -3.07
C PRO A 64 8.08 -9.48 -4.49
N ASN A 65 7.90 -10.60 -5.19
CA ASN A 65 7.34 -10.62 -6.55
C ASN A 65 5.81 -10.77 -6.57
N GLU A 66 5.17 -11.06 -5.44
CA GLU A 66 3.72 -11.19 -5.32
C GLU A 66 3.20 -10.19 -4.28
N PRO A 67 3.15 -8.89 -4.60
CA PRO A 67 2.60 -7.90 -3.68
C PRO A 67 1.12 -8.20 -3.37
N ARG A 68 0.74 -8.00 -2.12
CA ARG A 68 -0.67 -7.99 -1.71
C ARG A 68 -1.26 -6.65 -2.12
N VAL A 69 -2.23 -6.68 -3.03
CA VAL A 69 -2.83 -5.48 -3.62
C VAL A 69 -4.25 -5.28 -3.10
N LEU A 70 -4.57 -4.04 -2.73
CA LEU A 70 -5.90 -3.59 -2.35
C LEU A 70 -6.29 -2.43 -3.28
N ALA A 71 -7.44 -2.56 -3.95
CA ALA A 71 -7.97 -1.55 -4.84
C ALA A 71 -9.37 -1.07 -4.37
N ASP A 72 -9.77 0.11 -4.82
CA ASP A 72 -11.10 0.70 -4.64
C ASP A 72 -11.43 1.14 -3.20
N VAL A 73 -12.15 0.34 -2.41
CA VAL A 73 -12.49 0.66 -1.02
C VAL A 73 -11.89 -0.40 -0.11
N TYR A 74 -10.88 0.00 0.66
CA TYR A 74 -10.27 -0.84 1.68
C TYR A 74 -10.35 -0.17 3.06
N THR A 75 -10.29 -0.99 4.11
CA THR A 75 -10.37 -0.55 5.51
C THR A 75 -9.02 -0.69 6.18
N LYS A 76 -8.84 0.03 7.30
CA LYS A 76 -7.64 -0.08 8.14
C LYS A 76 -7.36 -1.52 8.60
N GLN A 77 -8.41 -2.29 8.85
CA GLN A 77 -8.28 -3.65 9.33
C GLN A 77 -7.70 -4.57 8.26
N GLN A 78 -8.08 -4.40 6.99
CA GLN A 78 -7.46 -5.16 5.87
C GLN A 78 -5.96 -4.84 5.74
N VAL A 79 -5.58 -3.58 5.93
CA VAL A 79 -4.16 -3.19 5.89
C VAL A 79 -3.40 -3.84 7.06
N LEU A 80 -3.95 -3.80 8.28
CA LEU A 80 -3.32 -4.41 9.45
C LEU A 80 -3.24 -5.94 9.33
N ASP A 81 -4.25 -6.59 8.77
CA ASP A 81 -4.28 -8.03 8.55
C ASP A 81 -3.18 -8.46 7.57
N ILE A 82 -3.08 -7.78 6.41
CA ILE A 82 -2.01 -8.03 5.45
C ILE A 82 -0.63 -7.77 6.07
N LEU A 83 -0.49 -6.70 6.86
CA LEU A 83 0.77 -6.42 7.55
C LEU A 83 1.11 -7.52 8.57
N ALA A 84 0.12 -8.08 9.26
CA ALA A 84 0.31 -9.19 10.20
C ALA A 84 0.67 -10.50 9.48
N GLU A 85 0.09 -10.76 8.31
CA GLU A 85 0.48 -11.86 7.41
C GLU A 85 1.90 -11.68 6.86
N CYS A 86 2.34 -10.44 6.61
CA CYS A 86 3.71 -10.19 6.19
C CYS A 86 4.69 -10.54 7.31
N PRO A 87 5.67 -11.44 7.07
CA PRO A 87 6.72 -11.70 8.03
C PRO A 87 7.53 -10.43 8.27
N ASP A 88 7.98 -10.26 9.51
CA ASP A 88 8.83 -9.14 9.88
C ASP A 88 10.07 -9.12 8.97
N PRO A 89 10.45 -7.96 8.42
CA PRO A 89 11.68 -7.92 7.66
C PRO A 89 12.80 -8.34 8.62
N LYS A 90 13.51 -9.41 8.23
CA LYS A 90 14.80 -9.73 8.82
C LYS A 90 15.67 -8.50 8.62
N VAL A 91 15.74 -7.65 9.64
CA VAL A 91 16.70 -6.56 9.70
C VAL A 91 18.05 -7.25 9.54
N PRO A 92 18.83 -6.99 8.48
CA PRO A 92 20.21 -7.46 8.47
C PRO A 92 20.88 -6.79 9.67
N ALA A 93 21.30 -7.61 10.64
CA ALA A 93 22.03 -7.20 11.83
C ALA A 93 23.36 -6.55 11.46
#